data_AF-A0A8E4GC63-F1
#
_entry.id   AF-A0A8E4GC63-F1
#
_cell.length_a   1.000
_cell.length_b   1.000
_cell.length_c   1.000
_cell.angle_alpha   90.00
_cell.angle_beta   90.00
_cell.angle_gamma   90.00
#
_symmetry.space_group_name_H-M   'P 1'
#
loop_
_entity.id
_entity.type
_entity.pdbx_description
1 polymer ?
#
loop_
_entity_poly.entity_id
_entity_poly.type
_entity_poly.pdbx_seq_one_letter_code
_entity_poly.pdbx_strand_id
1 'polypeptide(L)'
;MKKKTLEQLSLEELASIHLDIYDTPKSLAVGYVRSCIGGLITEIKQSRGRECTRIFSPLYGSFALLDQIGTCYTNKSIQPCPNANACGIKKALYYFCNMQYDSDEMKALYGLRNSLMHDGSILYRGRYESGRWKGPYHHFILGSDNQNIVELPPTPWDGDLEKLTSAHRTKINQRAFTDLAINAVSVARQLLENGNLGFSLVEGKIELYYRYLFHIVPNENANSAAAV
;
A
#
# COMPACT_ATOMS: atom_id res chain seq x y z
N MET A 1 0.06 14.97 -32.58
CA MET A 1 0.52 13.59 -32.29
C MET A 1 -0.68 12.65 -32.32
N LYS A 2 -0.55 11.46 -32.95
CA LYS A 2 -1.61 10.44 -32.95
C LYS A 2 -1.74 9.86 -31.54
N LYS A 3 -2.97 9.78 -31.00
CA LYS A 3 -3.21 9.18 -29.68
C LYS A 3 -2.92 7.67 -29.74
N LYS A 4 -2.24 7.14 -28.72
CA LYS A 4 -1.93 5.71 -28.59
C LYS A 4 -3.17 4.93 -28.15
N THR A 5 -3.30 3.68 -28.60
CA THR A 5 -4.15 2.69 -27.92
C THR A 5 -3.46 2.23 -26.63
N LEU A 6 -4.19 1.50 -25.79
CA LEU A 6 -3.66 0.99 -24.53
C LEU A 6 -2.48 0.05 -24.74
N GLU A 7 -2.58 -0.84 -25.73
CA GLU A 7 -1.59 -1.88 -26.05
C GLU A 7 -0.26 -1.27 -26.54
N GLN A 8 -0.34 -0.06 -27.12
CA GLN A 8 0.77 0.71 -27.62
C GLN A 8 1.56 1.46 -26.53
N LEU A 9 1.06 1.49 -25.28
CA LEU A 9 1.80 2.07 -24.17
C LEU A 9 3.01 1.19 -23.80
N SER A 10 4.15 1.84 -23.56
CA SER A 10 5.33 1.18 -23.00
C SER A 10 5.11 0.80 -21.53
N LEU A 11 6.01 -0.03 -20.99
CA LEU A 11 5.97 -0.39 -19.58
C LEU A 11 6.16 0.85 -18.67
N GLU A 12 7.05 1.75 -19.06
CA GLU A 12 7.34 3.00 -18.36
C GLU A 12 6.15 3.97 -18.44
N GLU A 13 5.46 4.05 -19.58
CA GLU A 13 4.24 4.84 -19.71
C GLU A 13 3.13 4.30 -18.79
N LEU A 14 2.94 2.98 -18.74
CA LEU A 14 1.98 2.33 -17.85
C LEU A 14 2.33 2.54 -16.37
N ALA A 15 3.62 2.42 -16.02
CA ALA A 15 4.09 2.67 -14.66
C ALA A 15 3.96 4.13 -14.26
N SER A 16 4.20 5.07 -15.19
CA SER A 16 4.00 6.50 -14.97
C SER A 16 2.53 6.83 -14.68
N ILE A 17 1.60 6.18 -15.40
CA ILE A 17 0.16 6.32 -15.11
C ILE A 17 -0.17 5.68 -13.76
N HIS A 18 0.29 4.45 -13.50
CA HIS A 18 0.00 3.76 -12.24
C HIS A 18 0.48 4.56 -11.02
N LEU A 19 1.67 5.16 -11.08
CA LEU A 19 2.24 5.97 -10.00
C LEU A 19 1.73 7.42 -9.97
N ASP A 20 0.65 7.75 -10.69
CA ASP A 20 0.07 9.10 -10.65
C ASP A 20 -0.79 9.35 -9.41
N ILE A 21 -0.23 10.11 -8.47
CA ILE A 21 -0.88 10.45 -7.20
C ILE A 21 -2.01 11.48 -7.34
N TYR A 22 -2.14 12.12 -8.50
CA TYR A 22 -3.14 13.15 -8.79
C TYR A 22 -4.35 12.62 -9.56
N ASP A 23 -4.36 11.32 -9.88
CA ASP A 23 -5.42 10.68 -10.68
C ASP A 23 -5.72 11.42 -12.00
N THR A 24 -4.67 11.86 -12.69
CA THR A 24 -4.79 12.60 -13.95
C THR A 24 -5.17 11.62 -15.06
N PRO A 25 -6.31 11.82 -15.75
CA PRO A 25 -6.68 10.96 -16.87
C PRO A 25 -5.64 11.04 -18.00
N LYS A 26 -5.14 9.89 -18.46
CA LYS A 26 -4.36 9.81 -19.69
C LYS A 26 -5.29 9.46 -20.85
N SER A 27 -5.50 10.40 -21.76
CA SER A 27 -6.31 10.15 -22.97
C SER A 27 -5.66 9.11 -23.89
N LEU A 28 -6.48 8.17 -24.36
CA LEU A 28 -6.12 7.16 -25.35
C LEU A 28 -6.82 7.45 -26.68
N ALA A 29 -6.55 6.64 -27.70
CA ALA A 29 -7.31 6.66 -28.95
C ALA A 29 -8.81 6.41 -28.72
N VAL A 30 -9.13 5.52 -27.77
CA VAL A 30 -10.49 5.21 -27.32
C VAL A 30 -10.57 5.35 -25.80
N GLY A 31 -11.25 6.39 -25.33
CA GLY A 31 -11.42 6.68 -23.91
C GLY A 31 -10.18 7.22 -23.20
N TYR A 32 -10.05 6.89 -21.92
CA TYR A 32 -8.93 7.31 -21.08
C TYR A 32 -8.61 6.27 -20.01
N VAL A 33 -7.39 6.32 -19.50
CA VAL A 33 -6.93 5.46 -18.41
C VAL A 33 -6.54 6.29 -17.18
N ARG A 34 -6.80 5.75 -16.00
CA ARG A 34 -6.53 6.36 -14.69
C ARG A 34 -5.83 5.40 -13.74
N SER A 35 -5.17 5.99 -12.74
CA SER A 35 -4.49 5.27 -11.68
C SER A 35 -5.46 4.83 -10.59
N CYS A 36 -5.40 3.57 -10.14
CA CYS A 36 -6.08 3.21 -8.91
C CYS A 36 -5.41 3.83 -7.67
N ILE A 37 -4.09 4.05 -7.70
CA ILE A 37 -3.32 4.68 -6.61
C ILE A 37 -3.78 6.13 -6.38
N GLY A 38 -3.95 6.92 -7.43
CA GLY A 38 -4.42 8.31 -7.31
C GLY A 38 -5.79 8.41 -6.63
N GLY A 39 -6.72 7.52 -7.02
CA GLY A 39 -8.01 7.37 -6.35
C GLY A 39 -7.88 6.96 -4.88
N LEU A 40 -7.07 5.92 -4.58
CA LEU A 40 -6.82 5.47 -3.22
C LEU A 40 -6.22 6.57 -2.32
N ILE A 41 -5.25 7.33 -2.82
CA ILE A 41 -4.65 8.45 -2.08
C ILE A 41 -5.70 9.52 -1.76
N THR A 42 -6.60 9.81 -2.70
CA THR A 42 -7.71 10.75 -2.49
C THR A 42 -8.63 10.25 -1.38
N GLU A 43 -9.03 8.98 -1.43
CA GLU A 43 -9.87 8.35 -0.40
C GLU A 43 -9.22 8.34 0.99
N ILE A 44 -7.92 8.04 1.07
CA ILE A 44 -7.15 8.10 2.33
C ILE A 44 -7.19 9.51 2.91
N LYS A 45 -6.88 10.53 2.08
CA LYS A 45 -6.85 11.93 2.51
C LYS A 45 -8.21 12.42 2.99
N GLN A 46 -9.28 12.08 2.28
CA GLN A 46 -10.64 12.47 2.66
C GLN A 46 -11.09 11.76 3.94
N SER A 47 -10.84 10.45 4.04
CA SER A 47 -11.24 9.65 5.20
C SER A 47 -10.60 10.13 6.50
N ARG A 48 -9.36 10.62 6.46
CA ARG A 48 -8.67 11.20 7.63
C ARG A 48 -9.43 12.37 8.27
N GLY A 49 -10.19 13.12 7.50
CA GLY A 49 -10.99 14.25 7.98
C GLY A 49 -12.36 13.86 8.54
N ARG A 50 -12.76 12.58 8.47
CA ARG A 50 -14.10 12.11 8.82
C ARG A 50 -14.06 11.25 10.07
N GLU A 51 -14.87 11.59 11.07
CA GLU A 51 -14.85 10.92 12.39
C GLU A 51 -15.01 9.40 12.31
N CYS A 52 -15.95 8.92 11.48
CA CYS A 52 -16.26 7.48 11.37
C CYS A 52 -15.24 6.70 10.54
N THR A 53 -14.46 7.35 9.67
CA THR A 53 -13.53 6.65 8.75
C THR A 53 -12.06 7.01 8.98
N ARG A 54 -11.74 7.96 9.86
CA ARG A 54 -10.37 8.46 10.09
C ARG A 54 -9.33 7.45 10.56
N ILE A 55 -9.76 6.28 11.03
CA ILE A 55 -8.85 5.24 11.53
C ILE A 55 -8.64 4.15 10.47
N PHE A 56 -9.66 3.33 10.22
CA PHE A 56 -9.48 2.11 9.45
C PHE A 56 -9.34 2.34 7.95
N SER A 57 -10.16 3.21 7.34
CA SER A 57 -10.09 3.45 5.89
C SER A 57 -8.72 3.94 5.43
N PRO A 58 -8.07 4.91 6.12
CA PRO A 58 -6.69 5.30 5.82
C PRO A 58 -5.69 4.16 5.95
N LEU A 59 -5.81 3.31 6.98
CA LEU A 59 -4.92 2.16 7.16
C LEU A 59 -5.09 1.15 6.04
N TYR A 60 -6.33 0.80 5.69
CA TYR A 60 -6.65 -0.11 4.60
C TYR A 60 -6.08 0.37 3.27
N GLY A 61 -6.34 1.63 2.93
CA GLY A 61 -5.78 2.25 1.73
C GLY A 61 -4.25 2.27 1.75
N SER A 62 -3.63 2.61 2.89
CA SER A 62 -2.16 2.67 3.02
C SER A 62 -1.50 1.31 2.81
N PHE A 63 -2.06 0.24 3.37
CA PHE A 63 -1.58 -1.11 3.12
C PHE A 63 -1.79 -1.54 1.67
N ALA A 64 -2.89 -1.15 1.03
CA ALA A 64 -3.11 -1.40 -0.39
C ALA A 64 -2.05 -0.70 -1.26
N LEU A 65 -1.73 0.57 -0.98
CA LEU A 65 -0.66 1.30 -1.69
C LEU A 65 0.69 0.58 -1.58
N LEU A 66 1.10 0.23 -0.35
CA LEU A 66 2.37 -0.45 -0.10
C LEU A 66 2.41 -1.83 -0.78
N ASP A 67 1.31 -2.59 -0.72
CA ASP A 67 1.26 -3.91 -1.34
C ASP A 67 1.38 -3.83 -2.86
N GLN A 68 0.69 -2.89 -3.50
CA GLN A 68 0.78 -2.67 -4.95
C GLN A 68 2.20 -2.29 -5.38
N ILE A 69 2.78 -1.22 -4.79
CA ILE A 69 4.11 -0.75 -5.23
C ILE A 69 5.21 -1.76 -4.92
N GLY A 70 5.13 -2.48 -3.79
CA GLY A 70 6.14 -3.47 -3.42
C GLY A 70 5.99 -4.79 -4.16
N THR A 71 4.83 -5.07 -4.75
CA THR A 71 4.64 -6.19 -5.68
C THR A 71 5.17 -5.83 -7.06
N CYS A 72 4.86 -4.62 -7.55
CA CYS A 72 5.17 -4.24 -8.92
C CYS A 72 6.62 -3.81 -9.14
N TYR A 73 7.27 -3.22 -8.14
CA TYR A 73 8.48 -2.44 -8.34
C TYR A 73 9.60 -2.76 -7.36
N THR A 74 10.83 -2.47 -7.79
CA THR A 74 12.04 -2.53 -6.98
C THR A 74 12.85 -1.24 -7.11
N ASN A 75 13.66 -0.94 -6.10
CA ASN A 75 14.60 0.17 -6.16
C ASN A 75 15.98 -0.35 -6.60
N LYS A 76 16.43 0.01 -7.81
CA LYS A 76 17.73 -0.44 -8.36
C LYS A 76 18.94 0.23 -7.71
N SER A 77 18.72 1.32 -6.95
CA SER A 77 19.79 2.07 -6.30
C SER A 77 20.22 1.48 -4.96
N ILE A 78 19.53 0.46 -4.46
CA ILE A 78 19.88 -0.24 -3.22
C ILE A 78 19.98 -1.75 -3.45
N GLN A 79 20.47 -2.48 -2.44
CA GLN A 79 20.54 -3.93 -2.52
C GLN A 79 19.14 -4.55 -2.69
N PRO A 80 19.02 -5.71 -3.37
CA PRO A 80 17.77 -6.43 -3.42
C PRO A 80 17.25 -6.77 -2.02
N CYS A 81 15.93 -6.78 -1.86
CA CYS A 81 15.25 -7.21 -0.65
C CYS A 81 15.78 -8.60 -0.24
N PRO A 82 16.30 -8.78 1.00
CA PRO A 82 16.96 -10.01 1.42
C PRO A 82 16.12 -11.29 1.24
N ASN A 83 14.79 -11.16 1.30
CA ASN A 83 13.88 -12.25 0.96
C ASN A 83 13.11 -11.92 -0.33
N ALA A 84 13.44 -12.64 -1.41
CA ALA A 84 12.76 -12.51 -2.69
C ALA A 84 11.25 -12.85 -2.61
N ASN A 85 10.86 -13.71 -1.67
CA ASN A 85 9.49 -14.16 -1.46
C ASN A 85 8.73 -13.32 -0.41
N ALA A 86 9.30 -12.21 0.05
CA ALA A 86 8.58 -11.30 0.92
C ALA A 86 7.33 -10.75 0.22
N CYS A 87 6.27 -10.49 0.99
CA CYS A 87 5.05 -9.86 0.48
C CYS A 87 5.32 -8.41 0.03
N GLY A 88 4.40 -7.87 -0.78
CA GLY A 88 4.50 -6.52 -1.33
C GLY A 88 4.75 -5.46 -0.25
N ILE A 89 4.01 -5.52 0.85
CA ILE A 89 4.17 -4.56 1.97
C ILE A 89 5.60 -4.53 2.52
N LYS A 90 6.19 -5.69 2.84
CA LYS A 90 7.57 -5.76 3.35
C LYS A 90 8.58 -5.23 2.33
N LYS A 91 8.38 -5.56 1.05
CA LYS A 91 9.20 -5.06 -0.07
C LYS A 91 9.10 -3.54 -0.20
N ALA A 92 7.90 -2.96 -0.11
CA ALA A 92 7.71 -1.53 -0.22
C ALA A 92 8.32 -0.76 0.96
N LEU A 93 8.15 -1.27 2.18
CA LEU A 93 8.79 -0.69 3.36
C LEU A 93 10.32 -0.69 3.24
N TYR A 94 10.88 -1.77 2.69
CA TYR A 94 12.32 -1.85 2.43
C TYR A 94 12.78 -0.91 1.31
N TYR A 95 12.19 -1.01 0.11
CA TYR A 95 12.67 -0.31 -1.10
C TYR A 95 12.35 1.19 -1.11
N PHE A 96 11.22 1.60 -0.53
CA PHE A 96 10.67 2.95 -0.71
C PHE A 96 10.48 3.72 0.60
N CYS A 97 10.61 3.06 1.76
CA CYS A 97 10.43 3.69 3.07
C CYS A 97 11.70 3.71 3.93
N ASN A 98 12.84 3.25 3.39
CA ASN A 98 14.12 3.18 4.10
C ASN A 98 14.05 2.40 5.43
N MET A 99 13.14 1.42 5.53
CA MET A 99 13.00 0.60 6.73
C MET A 99 13.95 -0.61 6.64
N GLN A 100 14.68 -0.87 7.72
CA GLN A 100 15.53 -2.07 7.79
C GLN A 100 14.67 -3.32 7.61
N TYR A 101 15.10 -4.21 6.71
CA TYR A 101 14.39 -5.45 6.43
C TYR A 101 14.27 -6.30 7.70
N ASP A 102 13.04 -6.76 7.97
CA ASP A 102 12.68 -7.61 9.11
C ASP A 102 12.93 -6.99 10.50
N SER A 103 13.01 -5.66 10.58
CA SER A 103 12.93 -4.91 11.83
C SER A 103 11.63 -5.21 12.59
N ASP A 104 11.63 -4.96 13.89
CA ASP A 104 10.46 -5.22 14.75
C ASP A 104 9.29 -4.29 14.40
N GLU A 105 9.57 -3.07 13.94
CA GLU A 105 8.57 -2.14 13.42
C GLU A 105 7.94 -2.67 12.13
N MET A 106 8.74 -3.24 11.22
CA MET A 106 8.23 -3.87 9.99
C MET A 106 7.34 -5.07 10.34
N LYS A 107 7.76 -5.90 11.30
CA LYS A 107 6.98 -7.04 11.80
C LYS A 107 5.67 -6.58 12.45
N ALA A 108 5.69 -5.51 13.24
CA ALA A 108 4.50 -4.93 13.84
C ALA A 108 3.52 -4.38 12.79
N LEU A 109 3.99 -3.64 11.77
CA LEU A 109 3.14 -3.16 10.68
C LEU A 109 2.54 -4.31 9.86
N TYR A 110 3.33 -5.35 9.60
CA TYR A 110 2.84 -6.57 8.96
C TYR A 110 1.77 -7.28 9.81
N GLY A 111 1.99 -7.37 11.13
CA GLY A 111 1.03 -7.91 12.07
C GLY A 111 -0.27 -7.12 12.12
N LEU A 112 -0.18 -5.77 12.13
CA LEU A 112 -1.33 -4.88 12.07
C LEU A 112 -2.12 -5.08 10.78
N ARG A 113 -1.44 -5.21 9.63
CA ARG A 113 -2.13 -5.50 8.37
C ARG A 113 -2.91 -6.80 8.47
N ASN A 114 -2.30 -7.86 9.00
CA ASN A 114 -2.97 -9.15 9.09
C ASN A 114 -4.17 -9.10 10.03
N SER A 115 -4.03 -8.50 11.21
CA SER A 115 -5.14 -8.39 12.15
C SER A 115 -6.31 -7.58 11.56
N LEU A 116 -6.03 -6.50 10.83
CA LEU A 116 -7.08 -5.66 10.23
C LEU A 116 -7.74 -6.30 9.00
N MET A 117 -6.95 -6.93 8.12
CA MET A 117 -7.42 -7.42 6.82
C MET A 117 -8.04 -8.82 6.89
N HIS A 118 -7.59 -9.65 7.81
CA HIS A 118 -8.05 -11.03 7.94
C HIS A 118 -9.01 -11.21 9.11
N ASP A 119 -8.76 -10.52 10.22
CA ASP A 119 -9.50 -10.75 11.47
C ASP A 119 -10.43 -9.59 11.84
N GLY A 120 -10.35 -8.44 11.14
CA GLY A 120 -11.08 -7.23 11.50
C GLY A 120 -10.77 -6.74 12.93
N SER A 121 -9.56 -7.02 13.43
CA SER A 121 -9.19 -6.81 14.83
C SER A 121 -7.87 -6.04 15.01
N ILE A 122 -7.62 -5.62 16.24
CA ILE A 122 -6.36 -4.99 16.69
C ILE A 122 -5.46 -5.96 17.47
N LEU A 123 -5.80 -7.25 17.48
CA LEU A 123 -5.00 -8.29 18.09
C LEU A 123 -4.33 -9.11 17.00
N TYR A 124 -3.02 -9.24 17.07
CA TYR A 124 -2.26 -10.09 16.19
C TYR A 124 -1.59 -11.20 16.99
N ARG A 125 -1.70 -12.42 16.48
CA ARG A 125 -0.91 -13.57 16.88
C ARG A 125 -0.11 -13.99 15.65
N GLY A 126 1.12 -14.42 15.87
CA GLY A 126 2.00 -14.86 14.79
C GLY A 126 1.53 -16.16 14.14
N ARG A 127 2.43 -17.12 13.94
CA ARG A 127 2.09 -18.33 13.18
C ARG A 127 1.59 -19.44 14.10
N TYR A 128 0.55 -20.16 13.67
CA TYR A 128 0.15 -21.39 14.31
C TYR A 128 1.04 -22.54 13.85
N GLU A 129 1.80 -23.13 14.76
CA GLU A 129 2.74 -24.22 14.47
C GLU A 129 2.71 -25.27 15.59
N SER A 130 2.60 -26.55 15.21
CA SER A 130 2.64 -27.68 16.15
C SER A 130 1.64 -27.55 17.31
N GLY A 131 0.40 -27.14 17.01
CA GLY A 131 -0.67 -27.04 18.00
C GLY A 131 -0.63 -25.81 18.90
N ARG A 132 0.28 -24.85 18.65
CA ARG A 132 0.37 -23.60 19.42
C ARG A 132 0.63 -22.39 18.54
N TRP A 133 0.12 -21.25 18.97
CA TRP A 133 0.55 -19.97 18.39
C TRP A 133 2.01 -19.70 18.80
N LYS A 134 2.78 -19.18 17.86
CA LYS A 134 4.10 -18.59 18.09
C LYS A 134 4.02 -17.12 17.74
N GLY A 135 4.71 -16.30 18.53
CA GLY A 135 4.75 -14.85 18.33
C GLY A 135 5.33 -14.43 16.97
N PRO A 136 5.42 -13.11 16.72
CA PRO A 136 5.15 -12.05 17.68
C PRO A 136 3.66 -11.90 18.01
N TYR A 137 3.37 -11.36 19.18
CA TYR A 137 2.03 -11.04 19.64
C TYR A 137 1.91 -9.53 19.78
N HIS A 138 0.83 -8.97 19.26
CA HIS A 138 0.58 -7.54 19.39
C HIS A 138 -0.87 -7.29 19.80
N HIS A 139 -1.03 -6.32 20.70
CA HIS A 139 -2.27 -5.60 20.90
C HIS A 139 -2.04 -4.16 20.49
N PHE A 140 -2.65 -3.75 19.37
CA PHE A 140 -2.41 -2.46 18.76
C PHE A 140 -3.29 -1.38 19.38
N ILE A 141 -2.67 -0.23 19.69
CA ILE A 141 -3.41 0.99 20.02
C ILE A 141 -3.23 1.97 18.88
N LEU A 142 -4.37 2.33 18.30
CA LEU A 142 -4.51 3.23 17.18
C LEU A 142 -4.81 4.64 17.73
N GLY A 143 -4.18 5.66 17.18
CA GLY A 143 -4.45 7.07 17.49
C GLY A 143 -3.38 7.70 18.34
N SER A 144 -2.14 7.17 18.26
CA SER A 144 -1.05 7.71 19.06
C SER A 144 -0.52 9.01 18.46
N ASP A 145 -0.38 10.05 19.29
CA ASP A 145 0.25 11.33 18.92
C ASP A 145 1.79 11.28 18.95
N ASN A 146 2.36 10.08 19.07
CA ASN A 146 3.81 9.87 19.10
C ASN A 146 4.47 10.29 17.79
N GLN A 147 5.74 10.70 17.85
CA GLN A 147 6.52 11.01 16.66
C GLN A 147 6.79 9.77 15.79
N ASN A 148 6.94 8.60 16.40
CA ASN A 148 7.24 7.36 15.70
C ASN A 148 5.99 6.70 15.11
N ILE A 149 6.12 6.11 13.92
CA ILE A 149 5.05 5.34 13.26
C ILE A 149 4.63 4.15 14.11
N VAL A 150 5.62 3.43 14.64
CA VAL A 150 5.44 2.31 15.57
C VAL A 150 6.19 2.65 16.85
N GLU A 151 5.51 2.54 17.99
CA GLU A 151 6.16 2.46 19.30
C GLU A 151 5.94 1.05 19.84
N LEU A 152 7.03 0.28 19.89
CA LEU A 152 7.05 -1.04 20.48
C LEU A 152 6.94 -0.92 22.01
N PRO A 153 6.24 -1.86 22.67
CA PRO A 153 6.13 -1.84 24.12
C PRO A 153 7.51 -2.10 24.76
N PRO A 154 7.77 -1.53 25.95
CA PRO A 154 8.98 -1.85 26.72
C PRO A 154 9.04 -3.34 27.11
N THR A 155 7.89 -3.99 27.21
CA THR A 155 7.77 -5.43 27.49
C THR A 155 6.87 -6.08 26.44
N PRO A 156 7.40 -6.93 25.55
CA PRO A 156 6.58 -7.64 24.57
C PRO A 156 5.51 -8.50 25.24
N TRP A 157 4.32 -8.55 24.64
CA TRP A 157 3.26 -9.44 25.09
C TRP A 157 3.60 -10.90 24.76
N ASP A 158 3.29 -11.82 25.67
CA ASP A 158 3.49 -13.27 25.51
C ASP A 158 2.28 -13.99 24.87
N GLY A 159 1.18 -13.28 24.62
CA GLY A 159 -0.06 -13.82 24.08
C GLY A 159 -1.08 -14.24 25.16
N ASP A 160 -0.75 -14.11 26.45
CA ASP A 160 -1.65 -14.39 27.56
C ASP A 160 -2.52 -13.16 27.88
N LEU A 161 -3.83 -13.27 27.61
CA LEU A 161 -4.77 -12.16 27.81
C LEU A 161 -4.91 -11.76 29.28
N GLU A 162 -4.67 -12.69 30.23
CA GLU A 162 -4.77 -12.39 31.66
C GLU A 162 -3.62 -11.49 32.14
N LYS A 163 -2.49 -11.51 31.43
CA LYS A 163 -1.32 -10.66 31.72
C LYS A 163 -1.29 -9.36 30.90
N LEU A 164 -2.26 -9.16 30.00
CA LEU A 164 -2.26 -8.04 29.06
C LEU A 164 -2.54 -6.70 29.75
N THR A 165 -1.49 -5.90 29.94
CA THR A 165 -1.60 -4.52 30.46
C THR A 165 -1.28 -3.47 29.39
N SER A 166 -1.41 -2.18 29.72
CA SER A 166 -1.03 -1.07 28.83
C SER A 166 0.46 -1.09 28.45
N ALA A 167 1.33 -1.63 29.31
CA ALA A 167 2.77 -1.73 29.08
C ALA A 167 3.16 -2.70 27.95
N HIS A 168 2.23 -3.55 27.52
CA HIS A 168 2.45 -4.56 26.48
C HIS A 168 1.92 -4.14 25.09
N ARG A 169 1.33 -2.95 24.99
CA ARG A 169 0.62 -2.52 23.79
C ARG A 169 1.56 -1.85 22.79
N THR A 170 1.43 -2.24 21.53
CA THR A 170 2.14 -1.59 20.42
C THR A 170 1.33 -0.40 19.96
N LYS A 171 1.89 0.81 20.01
CA LYS A 171 1.16 2.02 19.57
C LYS A 171 1.49 2.32 18.11
N ILE A 172 0.47 2.70 17.36
CA ILE A 172 0.59 3.05 15.95
C ILE A 172 0.13 4.49 15.78
N ASN A 173 1.02 5.33 15.27
CA ASN A 173 0.64 6.62 14.72
C ASN A 173 0.17 6.39 13.28
N GLN A 174 -1.15 6.25 13.08
CA GLN A 174 -1.73 5.98 11.77
C GLN A 174 -1.54 7.15 10.82
N ARG A 175 -1.50 8.39 11.34
CA ARG A 175 -1.27 9.56 10.52
C ARG A 175 0.11 9.49 9.88
N ALA A 176 1.15 9.30 10.68
CA ALA A 176 2.52 9.14 10.21
C ALA A 176 2.66 7.92 9.29
N PHE A 177 1.97 6.81 9.59
CA PHE A 177 1.96 5.64 8.71
C PHE A 177 1.34 5.95 7.33
N THR A 178 0.20 6.63 7.30
CA THR A 178 -0.46 7.00 6.03
C THR A 178 0.39 7.97 5.21
N ASP A 179 1.05 8.92 5.88
CA ASP A 179 1.97 9.85 5.23
C ASP A 179 3.18 9.11 4.64
N LEU A 180 3.73 8.11 5.36
CA LEU A 180 4.79 7.23 4.86
C LEU A 180 4.35 6.46 3.60
N ALA A 181 3.17 5.85 3.62
CA ALA A 181 2.66 5.06 2.50
C ALA A 181 2.43 5.90 1.24
N ILE A 182 1.89 7.11 1.39
CA ILE A 182 1.73 8.06 0.28
C ILE A 182 3.11 8.48 -0.26
N ASN A 183 4.06 8.80 0.64
CA ASN A 183 5.42 9.17 0.26
C ASN A 183 6.14 8.04 -0.49
N ALA A 184 5.91 6.78 -0.12
CA ALA A 184 6.50 5.62 -0.80
C ALA A 184 6.14 5.58 -2.29
N VAL A 185 4.91 5.96 -2.65
CA VAL A 185 4.48 6.10 -4.05
C VAL A 185 5.26 7.23 -4.75
N SER A 186 5.42 8.38 -4.10
CA SER A 186 6.22 9.49 -4.63
C SER A 186 7.67 9.11 -4.85
N VAL A 187 8.28 8.36 -3.92
CA VAL A 187 9.64 7.82 -4.06
C VAL A 187 9.73 6.88 -5.26
N ALA A 188 8.78 5.95 -5.42
CA ALA A 188 8.74 5.05 -6.58
C ALA A 188 8.62 5.83 -7.91
N ARG A 189 7.83 6.91 -7.94
CA ARG A 189 7.72 7.79 -9.12
C ARG A 189 9.04 8.51 -9.44
N GLN A 190 9.72 9.06 -8.44
CA GLN A 190 11.02 9.70 -8.63
C GLN A 190 12.06 8.70 -9.15
N LEU A 191 12.05 7.46 -8.64
CA LEU A 191 12.92 6.39 -9.15
C LEU A 191 12.61 6.06 -10.62
N LEU A 192 11.34 6.09 -11.04
CA LEU A 192 10.96 5.89 -12.45
C LEU A 192 11.53 7.01 -13.33
N GLU A 193 11.32 8.26 -12.92
CA GLU A 193 11.79 9.46 -13.64
C GLU A 193 13.33 9.47 -13.77
N ASN A 194 14.03 8.93 -12.77
CA ASN A 194 15.48 8.82 -12.75
C ASN A 194 16.03 7.53 -13.40
N GLY A 195 15.18 6.67 -13.97
CA GLY A 195 15.60 5.39 -14.56
C GLY A 195 16.06 4.31 -13.56
N ASN A 196 15.87 4.55 -12.27
CA ASN A 196 16.29 3.69 -11.15
C ASN A 196 15.19 2.77 -10.62
N LEU A 197 13.99 2.80 -11.20
CA LEU A 197 12.93 1.85 -10.87
C LEU A 197 13.12 0.54 -11.64
N GLY A 198 13.04 -0.57 -10.92
CA GLY A 198 12.93 -1.92 -11.49
C GLY A 198 11.49 -2.44 -11.45
N PHE A 199 11.24 -3.51 -12.20
CA PHE A 199 9.91 -4.11 -12.36
C PHE A 199 9.95 -5.57 -11.92
N SER A 200 8.90 -6.02 -11.21
CA SER A 200 8.74 -7.40 -10.72
C SER A 200 7.39 -7.99 -11.13
N LEU A 201 6.88 -7.56 -12.28
CA LEU A 201 5.59 -7.98 -12.84
C LEU A 201 5.70 -9.40 -13.40
N VAL A 202 4.89 -10.32 -12.89
CA VAL A 202 4.92 -11.74 -13.27
C VAL A 202 4.41 -11.92 -14.70
N GLU A 203 3.38 -11.18 -15.08
CA GLU A 203 2.81 -11.20 -16.44
C GLU A 203 3.38 -10.09 -17.32
N GLY A 204 4.44 -9.41 -16.88
CA GLY A 204 4.99 -8.25 -17.56
C GLY A 204 4.01 -7.06 -17.56
N LYS A 205 4.07 -6.21 -18.60
CA LYS A 205 3.35 -4.92 -18.61
C LYS A 205 1.82 -5.04 -18.52
N ILE A 206 1.25 -6.18 -18.96
CA ILE A 206 -0.21 -6.39 -18.97
C ILE A 206 -0.77 -6.47 -17.54
N GLU A 207 0.05 -6.87 -16.57
CA GLU A 207 -0.35 -6.94 -15.16
C GLU A 207 -0.77 -5.55 -14.64
N LEU A 208 -0.06 -4.49 -15.05
CA LEU A 208 -0.40 -3.12 -14.68
C LEU A 208 -1.80 -2.74 -15.14
N TYR A 209 -2.15 -3.16 -16.35
CA TYR A 209 -3.45 -2.88 -16.93
C TYR A 209 -4.57 -3.61 -16.16
N TYR A 210 -4.50 -4.92 -16.03
CA TYR A 210 -5.61 -5.69 -15.46
C TYR A 210 -5.82 -5.48 -13.97
N ARG A 211 -4.76 -5.13 -13.22
CA ARG A 211 -4.82 -5.09 -11.76
C ARG A 211 -4.85 -3.69 -11.17
N TYR A 212 -4.28 -2.69 -11.84
CA TYR A 212 -3.96 -1.41 -11.20
C TYR A 212 -4.37 -0.16 -11.99
N LEU A 213 -4.96 -0.32 -13.17
CA LEU A 213 -5.42 0.79 -13.99
C LEU A 213 -6.92 0.69 -14.26
N PHE A 214 -7.60 1.84 -14.25
CA PHE A 214 -9.00 1.94 -14.65
C PHE A 214 -9.08 2.47 -16.07
N HIS A 215 -9.51 1.63 -17.01
CA HIS A 215 -9.80 2.03 -18.39
C HIS A 215 -11.28 2.36 -18.55
N ILE A 216 -11.56 3.60 -18.93
CA ILE A 216 -12.92 4.10 -19.06
C ILE A 216 -13.15 4.47 -20.53
N VAL A 217 -14.10 3.78 -21.14
CA VAL A 217 -14.59 4.05 -22.49
C VAL A 217 -15.91 4.80 -22.37
N PRO A 218 -16.03 6.03 -22.90
CA PRO A 218 -17.31 6.72 -22.94
C PRO A 218 -18.35 5.88 -23.67
N ASN A 219 -19.53 5.68 -23.10
CA ASN A 219 -20.63 5.00 -23.76
C ASN A 219 -21.01 5.73 -25.05
N GLU A 220 -20.99 5.04 -26.19
CA GLU A 220 -21.53 5.56 -27.46
C GLU A 220 -23.04 5.88 -27.35
N ASN A 221 -23.75 5.25 -26.41
CA ASN A 221 -25.19 5.36 -26.21
C ASN A 221 -25.64 6.43 -25.19
N ALA A 222 -24.73 7.20 -24.58
CA ALA A 222 -25.14 8.23 -23.61
C ALA A 222 -25.79 9.47 -24.27
N ASN A 223 -25.65 9.63 -25.59
CA ASN A 223 -26.21 10.74 -26.36
C ASN A 223 -27.58 10.45 -27.01
N SER A 224 -28.08 9.21 -26.98
CA SER A 224 -29.39 8.87 -27.57
C SER A 224 -30.56 8.97 -26.57
N ALA A 225 -30.28 9.08 -25.27
CA ALA A 225 -31.30 9.24 -24.23
C ALA A 225 -31.64 10.72 -23.91
N ALA A 226 -30.93 11.68 -24.49
CA ALA A 226 -31.21 13.11 -24.34
C ALA A 226 -32.04 13.71 -25.50
N ALA A 227 -32.56 12.87 -26.39
CA ALA A 227 -33.30 13.25 -27.58
C ALA A 227 -34.69 12.58 -27.67
N VAL A 228 -35.35 12.37 -26.53
CA VAL A 228 -36.78 12.00 -26.45
C VAL A 228 -37.50 12.93 -25.50
#